data_AF-A0A8I2AMD8-F1
#
_entry.id   AF-A0A8I2AMD8-F1
#
_cell.length_a   1.000
_cell.length_b   1.000
_cell.length_c   1.000
_cell.angle_alpha   90.00
_cell.angle_beta   90.00
_cell.angle_gamma   90.00
#
_symmetry.space_group_name_H-M   'P 1'
#
loop_
_entity.id
_entity.type
_entity.pdbx_description
1 polymer ?
#
loop_
_entity_poly.entity_id
_entity_poly.type
_entity_poly.pdbx_seq_one_letter_code
_entity_poly.pdbx_strand_id
1 'polypeptide(L)'
;MGKERLDEIENPELAMGRMQDLYEKKGYPKEWIDKCLRGIAVRQDLTDEWKQRGVTSSQEFAILTNEIMQGTVALKLDEYKQAKAVARENLRDHMTDIELILTMLGEATTTKLHRDRDSVGVPKLKKDAKDGGAVAGRTRKDIEQQSGKPVISPGNFKQLAAKPVSRDRKIKGSEG
;
A
#
# COMPACT_ATOMS: atom_id res chain seq x y z
N MET A 1 10.05 2.46 -28.76
CA MET A 1 10.18 1.18 -28.04
C MET A 1 11.63 0.77 -27.75
N GLY A 2 12.55 0.70 -28.72
CA GLY A 2 13.95 0.30 -28.44
C GLY A 2 14.83 1.39 -27.80
N LYS A 3 14.73 2.63 -28.29
CA LYS A 3 15.53 3.77 -27.82
C LYS A 3 15.13 4.23 -26.40
N GLU A 4 13.83 4.39 -26.15
CA GLU A 4 13.30 4.74 -24.82
C GLU A 4 13.73 3.77 -23.71
N ARG A 5 13.89 2.48 -24.03
CA ARG A 5 14.34 1.47 -23.07
C ARG A 5 15.83 1.56 -22.75
N LEU A 6 16.66 1.97 -23.72
CA LEU A 6 18.09 2.20 -23.50
C LEU A 6 18.29 3.49 -22.68
N ASP A 7 17.54 4.54 -23.02
CA ASP A 7 17.54 5.81 -22.29
C ASP A 7 17.06 5.61 -20.83
N GLU A 8 16.10 4.70 -20.58
CA GLU A 8 15.67 4.29 -19.23
C GLU A 8 16.74 3.53 -18.42
N ILE A 9 17.64 2.81 -19.08
CA ILE A 9 18.76 2.12 -18.39
C ILE A 9 19.82 3.14 -17.97
N GLU A 10 20.09 4.13 -18.82
CA GLU A 10 21.03 5.22 -18.53
C GLU A 10 20.46 6.23 -17.53
N ASN A 11 19.14 6.49 -17.58
CA ASN A 11 18.42 7.34 -16.64
C ASN A 11 17.16 6.65 -16.10
N PRO A 12 17.27 5.91 -14.97
CA PRO A 12 16.15 5.19 -14.35
C PRO A 12 14.95 6.06 -13.96
N GLU A 13 15.13 7.38 -13.77
CA GLU A 13 14.02 8.29 -13.47
C GLU A 13 13.04 8.41 -14.66
N LEU A 14 13.49 8.18 -15.90
CA LEU A 14 12.60 8.13 -17.08
C LEU A 14 11.61 6.97 -16.99
N ALA A 15 12.00 5.85 -16.39
CA ALA A 15 11.11 4.71 -16.16
C ALA A 15 10.06 5.03 -15.09
N MET A 16 10.42 5.83 -14.08
CA MET A 16 9.46 6.36 -13.11
C MET A 16 8.46 7.32 -13.77
N GLY A 17 8.92 8.24 -14.62
CA GLY A 17 8.06 9.14 -15.40
C GLY A 17 7.09 8.37 -16.30
N ARG A 18 7.56 7.35 -17.02
CA ARG A 18 6.70 6.48 -17.83
C ARG A 18 5.67 5.72 -17.00
N MET A 19 6.05 5.26 -15.80
CA MET A 19 5.11 4.62 -14.89
C MET A 19 4.00 5.59 -14.46
N GLN A 20 4.35 6.84 -14.14
CA GLN A 20 3.38 7.89 -13.83
C GLN A 20 2.44 8.15 -15.01
N ASP A 21 2.97 8.33 -16.22
CA ASP A 21 2.18 8.55 -17.45
C ASP A 21 1.17 7.42 -17.72
N LEU A 22 1.55 6.17 -17.45
CA LEU A 22 0.65 5.02 -17.62
C LEU A 22 -0.51 5.05 -16.62
N TYR A 23 -0.28 5.51 -15.40
CA TYR A 23 -1.34 5.68 -14.42
C TYR A 23 -2.21 6.92 -14.74
N GLU A 24 -1.63 8.03 -15.19
CA GLU A 24 -2.39 9.21 -15.63
C GLU A 24 -3.31 8.86 -16.81
N LYS A 25 -2.83 8.09 -17.79
CA LYS A 25 -3.64 7.60 -18.92
C LYS A 25 -4.79 6.70 -18.50
N LYS A 26 -4.71 6.06 -17.33
CA LYS A 26 -5.82 5.29 -16.72
C LYS A 26 -6.78 6.16 -15.91
N GLY A 27 -6.53 7.48 -15.82
CA GLY A 27 -7.38 8.45 -15.13
C GLY A 27 -7.10 8.58 -13.64
N TYR A 28 -5.98 8.07 -13.14
CA TYR A 28 -5.61 8.24 -11.73
C TYR A 28 -5.00 9.65 -11.48
N PRO A 29 -5.37 10.35 -10.40
CA PRO A 29 -4.81 11.65 -10.06
C PRO A 29 -3.37 11.49 -9.57
N LYS A 30 -2.52 12.48 -9.86
CA LYS A 30 -1.10 12.50 -9.46
C LYS A 30 -0.86 12.13 -8.00
N GLU A 31 -1.63 12.69 -7.07
CA GLU A 31 -1.49 12.37 -5.64
C GLU A 31 -1.64 10.89 -5.32
N TRP A 32 -2.49 10.18 -6.07
CA TRP A 32 -2.68 8.74 -5.93
C TRP A 32 -1.54 7.95 -6.57
N ILE A 33 -0.97 8.44 -7.67
CA ILE A 33 0.17 7.82 -8.35
C ILE A 33 1.38 7.82 -7.43
N ASP A 34 1.65 8.96 -6.78
CA ASP A 34 2.74 9.08 -5.80
C ASP A 34 2.53 8.14 -4.60
N LYS A 35 1.27 7.91 -4.19
CA LYS A 35 0.94 6.94 -3.13
C LYS A 35 1.23 5.51 -3.56
N CYS A 36 0.82 5.11 -4.77
CA CYS A 36 1.09 3.78 -5.31
C CYS A 36 2.59 3.49 -5.44
N LEU A 37 3.37 4.45 -5.95
CA LEU A 37 4.82 4.31 -6.09
C LEU A 37 5.52 4.01 -4.77
N ARG A 38 5.11 4.67 -3.67
CA ARG A 38 5.66 4.45 -2.33
C ARG A 38 5.55 2.99 -1.84
N GLY A 39 4.48 2.30 -2.20
CA GLY A 39 4.24 0.93 -1.73
C GLY A 39 4.86 -0.18 -2.58
N ILE A 40 5.21 0.08 -3.85
CA ILE A 40 5.67 -0.96 -4.79
C ILE A 40 7.00 -1.57 -4.32
N ALA A 41 7.98 -0.73 -3.97
CA ALA A 41 9.29 -1.20 -3.54
C ALA A 41 9.23 -2.07 -2.28
N VAL A 42 8.46 -1.63 -1.26
CA VAL A 42 8.29 -2.38 0.00
C VAL A 42 7.66 -3.75 -0.24
N ARG A 43 6.63 -3.82 -1.09
CA ARG A 43 6.00 -5.10 -1.42
C ARG A 43 6.93 -6.01 -2.21
N GLN A 44 7.66 -5.45 -3.17
CA GLN A 44 8.59 -6.21 -3.99
C GLN A 44 9.66 -6.86 -3.11
N ASP A 45 10.26 -6.07 -2.21
CA ASP A 45 11.25 -6.55 -1.22
C ASP A 45 10.70 -7.72 -0.38
N LEU A 46 9.49 -7.58 0.17
CA LEU A 46 8.84 -8.66 0.91
C LEU A 46 8.62 -9.92 0.06
N THR A 47 8.11 -9.76 -1.16
CA THR A 47 7.83 -10.92 -2.03
C THR A 47 9.09 -11.63 -2.48
N ASP A 48 10.18 -10.90 -2.72
CA ASP A 48 11.45 -11.49 -3.11
C ASP A 48 12.12 -12.19 -1.92
N GLU A 49 12.05 -11.60 -0.73
CA GLU A 49 12.46 -12.24 0.51
C GLU A 49 11.72 -13.57 0.73
N TRP A 50 10.40 -13.61 0.50
CA TRP A 50 9.61 -14.84 0.59
C TRP A 50 10.06 -15.91 -0.40
N LYS A 51 10.31 -15.54 -1.66
CA LYS A 51 10.81 -16.49 -2.68
C LYS A 51 12.16 -17.07 -2.26
N GLN A 52 13.08 -16.22 -1.80
CA GLN A 52 14.41 -16.64 -1.33
C GLN A 52 14.32 -17.59 -0.13
N ARG A 53 13.27 -17.45 0.70
CA ARG A 53 13.03 -18.27 1.90
C ARG A 53 12.13 -19.49 1.68
N GLY A 54 11.88 -19.84 0.41
CA GLY A 54 11.23 -21.11 0.03
C GLY A 54 9.72 -21.02 -0.18
N VAL A 55 9.14 -19.83 -0.35
CA VAL A 55 7.73 -19.67 -0.75
C VAL A 55 7.62 -19.83 -2.27
N THR A 56 6.77 -20.73 -2.74
CA THR A 56 6.70 -21.08 -4.17
C THR A 56 5.29 -21.03 -4.76
N SER A 57 4.26 -21.20 -3.94
CA SER A 57 2.87 -21.26 -4.39
C SER A 57 2.08 -19.99 -4.09
N SER A 58 1.13 -19.65 -4.96
CA SER A 58 0.22 -18.52 -4.76
C SER A 58 -0.58 -18.62 -3.46
N GLN A 59 -0.88 -19.85 -3.00
CA GLN A 59 -1.56 -20.10 -1.73
C GLN A 59 -0.72 -19.68 -0.52
N GLU A 60 0.59 -19.97 -0.53
CA GLU A 60 1.49 -19.57 0.56
C GLU A 60 1.65 -18.05 0.62
N PHE A 61 1.80 -17.38 -0.54
CA PHE A 61 1.78 -15.92 -0.61
C PHE A 61 0.49 -15.33 -0.02
N ALA A 62 -0.66 -15.93 -0.33
CA ALA A 62 -1.94 -15.48 0.19
C ALA A 62 -2.05 -15.69 1.71
N ILE A 63 -1.54 -16.80 2.24
CA ILE A 63 -1.50 -17.06 3.69
C ILE A 63 -0.67 -16.01 4.41
N LEU A 64 0.56 -15.76 3.95
CA LEU A 64 1.46 -14.80 4.60
C LEU A 64 0.91 -13.37 4.51
N THR A 65 0.35 -13.00 3.36
CA THR A 65 -0.33 -11.71 3.18
C THR A 65 -1.51 -11.56 4.15
N ASN A 66 -2.31 -12.62 4.33
CA ASN A 66 -3.44 -12.60 5.25
C ASN A 66 -3.00 -12.42 6.71
N GLU A 67 -1.89 -13.03 7.15
CA GLU A 67 -1.37 -12.82 8.50
C GLU A 67 -0.96 -11.36 8.75
N ILE A 68 -0.28 -10.73 7.77
CA ILE A 68 0.09 -9.31 7.87
C ILE A 68 -1.18 -8.45 7.92
N MET A 69 -2.14 -8.68 7.03
CA MET A 69 -3.37 -7.88 6.96
C MET A 69 -4.21 -8.03 8.23
N GLN A 70 -4.39 -9.26 8.71
CA GLN A 70 -5.13 -9.53 9.93
C GLN A 70 -4.46 -8.89 11.14
N GLY A 71 -3.11 -8.93 11.22
CA GLY A 71 -2.38 -8.24 12.27
C GLY A 71 -2.51 -6.71 12.19
N THR A 72 -2.48 -6.15 10.97
CA THR A 72 -2.44 -4.70 10.72
C THR A 72 -3.80 -4.04 10.88
N VAL A 73 -4.82 -4.57 10.20
CA VAL A 73 -6.15 -3.96 10.09
C VAL A 73 -7.25 -4.74 10.80
N ALA A 74 -6.91 -5.84 11.49
CA ALA A 74 -7.87 -6.73 12.15
C ALA A 74 -8.93 -7.34 11.20
N LEU A 75 -8.65 -7.36 9.90
CA LEU A 75 -9.48 -7.94 8.85
C LEU A 75 -8.62 -8.87 7.99
N LYS A 76 -9.21 -9.96 7.50
CA LYS A 76 -8.64 -10.75 6.41
C LYS A 76 -8.67 -9.95 5.11
N LEU A 77 -7.87 -10.35 4.12
CA LEU A 77 -7.80 -9.64 2.84
C LEU A 77 -9.17 -9.48 2.16
N ASP A 78 -9.99 -10.53 2.16
CA ASP A 78 -11.32 -10.49 1.52
C ASP A 78 -12.31 -9.61 2.29
N GLU A 79 -12.27 -9.63 3.63
CA GLU A 79 -13.07 -8.74 4.48
C GLU A 79 -12.67 -7.28 4.26
N TYR A 80 -11.36 -7.02 4.09
CA TYR A 80 -10.85 -5.69 3.82
C TYR A 80 -11.26 -5.18 2.43
N LYS A 81 -11.23 -6.06 1.42
CA LYS A 81 -11.79 -5.76 0.09
C LYS A 81 -13.28 -5.44 0.15
N GLN A 82 -14.05 -6.19 0.93
CA GLN A 82 -15.47 -5.89 1.15
C GLN A 82 -15.67 -4.54 1.84
N ALA A 83 -14.90 -4.24 2.88
CA ALA A 83 -14.95 -2.94 3.58
C ALA A 83 -14.63 -1.75 2.65
N LYS A 84 -13.80 -1.97 1.62
CA LYS A 84 -13.48 -0.97 0.59
C LYS A 84 -14.41 -0.97 -0.62
N ALA A 85 -15.40 -1.87 -0.66
CA ALA A 85 -16.30 -2.09 -1.77
C ALA A 85 -15.56 -2.39 -3.09
N VAL A 86 -14.51 -3.21 -3.03
CA VAL A 86 -13.70 -3.63 -4.18
C VAL A 86 -13.73 -5.14 -4.35
N ALA A 87 -13.90 -5.60 -5.59
CA ALA A 87 -13.88 -7.03 -5.92
C ALA A 87 -12.62 -7.42 -6.70
N ARG A 88 -12.43 -6.82 -7.88
CA ARG A 88 -11.32 -7.14 -8.80
C ARG A 88 -10.20 -6.11 -8.81
N GLU A 89 -10.47 -4.92 -8.30
CA GLU A 89 -9.52 -3.82 -8.25
C GLU A 89 -8.43 -4.10 -7.21
N ASN A 90 -7.24 -3.50 -7.40
CA ASN A 90 -6.17 -3.60 -6.42
C ASN A 90 -6.59 -2.88 -5.13
N LEU A 91 -6.49 -3.55 -3.98
CA LEU A 91 -6.97 -3.00 -2.72
C LEU A 91 -6.24 -1.71 -2.31
N ARG A 92 -4.94 -1.61 -2.59
CA ARG A 92 -4.12 -0.44 -2.22
C ARG A 92 -4.61 0.85 -2.87
N ASP A 93 -5.17 0.71 -4.06
CA ASP A 93 -5.75 1.79 -4.83
C ASP A 93 -6.92 2.44 -4.09
N HIS A 94 -7.51 1.75 -3.12
CA HIS A 94 -8.69 2.17 -2.37
C HIS A 94 -8.41 2.36 -0.87
N MET A 95 -7.15 2.32 -0.47
CA MET A 95 -6.70 2.67 0.88
C MET A 95 -6.52 4.19 1.01
N THR A 96 -6.83 4.70 2.19
CA THR A 96 -6.39 6.03 2.63
C THR A 96 -4.88 6.03 2.89
N ASP A 97 -4.30 7.22 3.04
CA ASP A 97 -2.86 7.39 3.20
C ASP A 97 -2.33 6.65 4.43
N ILE A 98 -3.03 6.74 5.55
CA ILE A 98 -2.64 6.05 6.80
C ILE A 98 -2.81 4.54 6.66
N GLU A 99 -3.88 4.06 6.01
CA GLU A 99 -4.07 2.64 5.72
C GLU A 99 -2.93 2.06 4.88
N LEU A 100 -2.48 2.79 3.87
CA LEU A 100 -1.36 2.39 3.02
C LEU A 100 -0.03 2.39 3.80
N ILE A 101 0.24 3.43 4.59
CA ILE A 101 1.45 3.53 5.42
C ILE A 101 1.51 2.40 6.44
N LEU A 102 0.40 2.08 7.11
CA LEU A 102 0.34 0.97 8.07
C LEU A 102 0.54 -0.38 7.38
N THR A 103 -0.04 -0.56 6.19
CA THR A 103 0.20 -1.75 5.36
C THR A 103 1.68 -1.90 5.02
N MET A 104 2.33 -0.82 4.59
CA MET A 104 3.77 -0.81 4.30
C MET A 104 4.61 -1.07 5.56
N LEU A 105 4.22 -0.51 6.70
CA LEU A 105 4.88 -0.77 7.99
C LEU A 105 4.82 -2.25 8.34
N GLY A 106 3.65 -2.89 8.20
CA GLY A 106 3.50 -4.32 8.46
C GLY A 106 4.37 -5.18 7.55
N GLU A 107 4.42 -4.85 6.26
CA GLU A 107 5.24 -5.54 5.26
C GLU A 107 6.74 -5.36 5.52
N ALA A 108 7.22 -4.13 5.67
CA ALA A 108 8.63 -3.82 5.94
C ALA A 108 9.09 -4.45 7.26
N THR A 109 8.25 -4.40 8.30
CA THR A 109 8.55 -5.04 9.59
C THR A 109 8.65 -6.56 9.43
N THR A 110 7.73 -7.17 8.67
CA THR A 110 7.77 -8.62 8.40
C THR A 110 9.06 -9.02 7.69
N THR A 111 9.47 -8.29 6.65
CA THR A 111 10.74 -8.53 5.94
C THR A 111 11.93 -8.41 6.90
N LYS A 112 11.94 -7.37 7.74
CA LYS A 112 12.99 -7.20 8.76
C LYS A 112 13.04 -8.40 9.71
N LEU A 113 11.89 -8.88 10.18
CA LEU A 113 11.83 -10.04 11.08
C LEU A 113 12.32 -11.32 10.41
N HIS A 114 11.98 -11.54 9.14
CA HIS A 114 12.50 -12.68 8.38
C HIS A 114 14.03 -12.68 8.33
N ARG A 115 14.62 -11.51 8.03
CA ARG A 115 16.07 -11.30 7.97
C ARG A 115 16.73 -11.50 9.33
N ASP A 116 16.24 -10.81 10.36
CA ASP A 116 16.84 -10.84 11.70
C ASP A 116 16.75 -12.22 12.36
N ARG A 117 15.69 -12.99 12.08
CA ARG A 117 15.45 -14.32 12.68
C ARG A 117 15.95 -15.47 11.82
N ASP A 118 16.47 -15.15 10.64
CA ASP A 118 16.76 -16.09 9.57
C ASP A 118 15.66 -17.16 9.37
N SER A 119 14.42 -16.68 9.27
CA SER A 119 13.27 -17.56 9.13
C SER A 119 13.24 -18.20 7.74
N VAL A 120 13.13 -19.53 7.68
CA VAL A 120 13.03 -20.26 6.42
C VAL A 120 11.82 -21.19 6.48
N GLY A 121 11.10 -21.29 5.36
CA GLY A 121 9.90 -22.10 5.23
C GLY A 121 8.66 -21.45 5.85
N VAL A 122 7.51 -21.77 5.24
CA VAL A 122 6.21 -21.12 5.54
C VAL A 122 5.85 -21.09 7.03
N PRO A 123 6.08 -22.13 7.86
CA PRO A 123 5.72 -22.07 9.28
C PRO A 123 6.41 -20.94 10.05
N LYS A 124 7.71 -20.70 9.80
CA LYS A 124 8.47 -19.61 10.45
C LYS A 124 8.10 -18.26 9.86
N LEU A 125 7.98 -18.17 8.54
CA LEU A 125 7.55 -16.95 7.85
C LEU A 125 6.16 -16.51 8.31
N LYS A 126 5.25 -17.45 8.55
CA LYS A 126 3.91 -17.16 9.05
C LYS A 126 3.95 -16.49 10.43
N LYS A 127 4.84 -16.95 11.32
CA LYS A 127 5.04 -16.35 12.66
C LYS A 127 5.53 -14.91 12.54
N ASP A 128 6.53 -14.66 11.70
CA ASP A 128 7.07 -13.32 11.48
C ASP A 128 6.06 -12.38 10.82
N ALA A 129 5.28 -12.87 9.86
CA ALA A 129 4.20 -12.12 9.22
C ALA A 129 3.13 -11.68 10.22
N LYS A 130 2.75 -12.58 11.13
CA LYS A 130 1.84 -12.27 12.24
C LYS A 130 2.44 -11.21 13.17
N ASP A 131 3.72 -11.33 13.52
CA ASP A 131 4.40 -10.37 14.40
C ASP A 131 4.55 -8.99 13.75
N GLY A 132 4.92 -8.94 12.46
CA GLY A 132 5.04 -7.71 11.68
C GLY A 132 3.69 -7.02 11.50
N GLY A 133 2.64 -7.78 11.17
CA GLY A 133 1.27 -7.27 11.17
C GLY A 133 0.86 -6.73 12.53
N ALA A 134 1.17 -7.43 13.63
CA ALA A 134 0.82 -6.99 14.98
C ALA A 134 1.54 -5.69 15.40
N VAL A 135 2.76 -5.43 14.93
CA VAL A 135 3.44 -4.14 15.12
C VAL A 135 2.61 -3.03 14.48
N ALA A 136 2.27 -3.16 13.20
CA ALA A 136 1.47 -2.17 12.51
C ALA A 136 0.06 -2.01 13.11
N GLY A 137 -0.54 -3.10 13.58
CA GLY A 137 -1.84 -3.07 14.27
C GLY A 137 -1.81 -2.33 15.61
N ARG A 138 -0.70 -2.40 16.35
CA ARG A 138 -0.51 -1.57 17.56
C ARG A 138 -0.39 -0.10 17.20
N THR A 139 0.42 0.22 16.18
CA THR A 139 0.55 1.60 15.67
C THR A 139 -0.80 2.16 15.22
N ARG A 140 -1.60 1.36 14.50
CA ARG A 140 -2.97 1.73 14.11
C ARG A 140 -3.80 2.12 15.33
N LYS A 141 -3.85 1.24 16.34
CA LYS A 141 -4.66 1.46 17.55
C LYS A 141 -4.23 2.71 18.30
N ASP A 142 -2.93 2.99 18.37
CA ASP A 142 -2.42 4.22 18.98
C ASP A 142 -2.88 5.46 18.20
N ILE A 143 -2.80 5.45 16.87
CA ILE A 143 -3.33 6.54 16.02
C ILE A 143 -4.85 6.74 16.26
N GLU A 144 -5.62 5.65 16.31
CA GLU A 144 -7.07 5.71 16.56
C GLU A 144 -7.37 6.30 17.94
N GLN A 145 -6.60 5.92 18.96
CA GLN A 145 -6.72 6.45 20.32
C GLN A 145 -6.40 7.95 20.38
N GLN A 146 -5.32 8.40 19.75
CA GLN A 146 -4.92 9.82 19.78
C GLN A 146 -5.83 10.71 18.93
N SER A 147 -6.34 10.20 17.81
CA SER A 147 -7.18 10.97 16.88
C SER A 147 -8.68 10.92 17.20
N GLY A 148 -9.11 9.95 18.01
CA GLY A 148 -10.52 9.68 18.30
C GLY A 148 -11.33 9.20 17.09
N LYS A 149 -10.67 8.78 16.00
CA LYS A 149 -11.30 8.34 14.75
C LYS A 149 -10.75 6.99 14.30
N PRO A 150 -11.58 6.10 13.73
CA PRO A 150 -11.09 4.86 13.15
C PRO A 150 -10.19 5.16 11.95
N VAL A 151 -9.08 4.44 11.84
CA VAL A 151 -8.18 4.53 10.69
C VAL A 151 -8.76 3.77 9.51
N ILE A 152 -9.36 2.60 9.77
CA ILE A 152 -10.06 1.84 8.73
C ILE A 152 -11.43 2.47 8.51
N SER A 153 -11.66 2.96 7.29
CA SER A 153 -12.92 3.58 6.92
C SER A 153 -13.45 3.04 5.59
N PRO A 154 -14.77 3.12 5.33
CA PRO A 154 -15.33 2.79 4.02
C PRO A 154 -14.88 3.75 2.90
N GLY A 155 -14.18 4.83 3.25
CA GLY A 155 -13.65 5.79 2.28
C GLY A 155 -12.73 5.09 1.29
N ASN A 156 -13.04 5.24 0.01
CA ASN A 156 -12.25 4.69 -1.09
C ASN A 156 -11.92 5.76 -2.12
N PHE A 157 -11.02 5.43 -3.04
CA PHE A 157 -10.54 6.36 -4.05
C PHE A 157 -11.66 6.94 -4.93
N LYS A 158 -12.72 6.18 -5.19
CA LYS A 158 -13.89 6.65 -5.95
C LYS A 158 -14.60 7.83 -5.27
N GLN A 159 -14.55 7.90 -3.95
CA GLN A 159 -15.11 9.00 -3.16
C GLN A 159 -14.12 10.17 -2.98
N LEU A 160 -12.82 9.90 -2.97
CA LEU A 160 -11.77 10.92 -2.90
C LEU A 160 -11.60 11.67 -4.23
N ALA A 161 -11.70 10.98 -5.36
CA ALA A 161 -11.66 11.58 -6.69
C ALA A 161 -12.91 12.42 -7.02
N ALA A 162 -14.03 12.18 -6.33
CA ALA A 162 -15.29 12.88 -6.52
C ALA A 162 -15.40 14.21 -5.76
N LYS A 163 -14.42 14.57 -4.92
CA LYS A 163 -14.40 15.90 -4.30
C LYS A 163 -13.80 16.89 -5.29
N PRO A 164 -14.58 17.80 -5.90
CA PRO A 164 -13.99 18.92 -6.62
C PRO A 164 -13.13 19.69 -5.62
N VAL A 165 -11.88 19.96 -6.00
CA VAL A 165 -11.05 20.94 -5.33
C VAL A 165 -11.92 22.20 -5.21
N SER A 166 -12.31 22.54 -3.98
CA SER A 166 -13.00 23.80 -3.73
C SER A 166 -12.04 24.89 -4.13
N ARG A 167 -12.21 25.44 -5.33
CA ARG A 167 -11.53 26.66 -5.72
C ARG A 167 -11.91 27.69 -4.68
N ASP A 168 -10.92 28.11 -3.90
CA ASP A 168 -11.08 29.14 -2.89
C ASP A 168 -11.90 30.29 -3.46
N ARG A 169 -12.85 30.75 -2.64
CA ARG A 169 -13.70 31.89 -2.94
C ARG A 169 -12.79 33.04 -3.38
N LYS A 170 -13.01 33.53 -4.61
CA LYS A 170 -12.59 34.87 -5.01
C LYS A 170 -12.93 35.82 -3.87
N ILE A 171 -11.91 36.38 -3.23
CA ILE A 171 -12.06 37.54 -2.38
C ILE A 171 -12.55 38.64 -3.33
N LYS A 172 -13.85 38.94 -3.25
CA LYS A 172 -14.40 40.21 -3.69
C LYS A 172 -13.94 41.25 -2.68
N GLY A 173 -13.09 42.16 -3.14
CA GLY A 173 -12.89 43.47 -2.54
C GLY A 173 -12.19 44.31 -3.60
N SER A 174 -12.55 45.54 -3.89
CA SER A 174 -13.66 46.40 -3.47
C SER A 174 -13.52 47.63 -4.38
N GLU A 175 -14.63 48.21 -4.78
CA GLU A 175 -14.64 49.54 -5.41
C GLU A 175 -13.94 50.57 -4.50
N GLY A 176 -13.27 51.53 -5.14
CA GLY A 176 -12.55 52.65 -4.53
C GLY A 176 -11.66 53.33 -5.56
#